data_AF-A0AAQ1CD18-F1
#
_entry.id   AF-A0AAQ1CD18-F1
#
_cell.length_a   1.000
_cell.length_b   1.000
_cell.length_c   1.000
_cell.angle_alpha   90.00
_cell.angle_beta   90.00
_cell.angle_gamma   90.00
#
_symmetry.space_group_name_H-M   'P 1'
#
loop_
_entity.id
_entity.type
_entity.pdbx_description
1 polymer ?
#
loop_
_entity_poly.entity_id
_entity_poly.type
_entity_poly.pdbx_seq_one_letter_code
_entity_poly.pdbx_strand_id
1 'polypeptide(L)'
;MKTGLLSIGFLFISNVVFADCKVALEERLKEDLNLTYQQFDQTYDAGFRLLEKSGCHAEAAILIKRFITHNNSKESSLTWHLAQMEGLAGNYKHAVFHAKKVLDPNEDLSNSKMYWNDFVLGNIAFWTKDEAKLRKHIANIENGQSFKPNQINLNFLNQLLKNFDSSYKQALSE
;
A
#
# COMPACT_ATOMS: atom_id res chain seq x y z
N MET A 1 27.86 51.21 6.57
CA MET A 1 27.69 50.45 5.32
C MET A 1 27.23 49.04 5.68
N LYS A 2 26.01 48.65 5.30
CA LYS A 2 25.45 47.32 5.50
C LYS A 2 25.92 46.42 4.36
N THR A 3 26.64 45.35 4.65
CA THR A 3 26.87 44.25 3.71
C THR A 3 26.03 43.07 4.16
N GLY A 4 24.91 42.85 3.47
CA GLY A 4 24.08 41.65 3.63
C GLY A 4 24.75 40.47 2.95
N LEU A 5 24.90 39.36 3.67
CA LEU A 5 25.20 38.06 3.05
C LEU A 5 23.89 37.49 2.49
N LEU A 6 23.89 37.21 1.18
CA LEU A 6 22.87 36.40 0.53
C LEU A 6 22.96 34.95 1.03
N SER A 7 21.89 34.44 1.62
CA SER A 7 21.65 32.99 1.73
C SER A 7 21.25 32.45 0.37
N ILE A 8 22.14 31.69 -0.28
CA ILE A 8 21.79 30.87 -1.45
C ILE A 8 21.28 29.53 -0.91
N GLY A 9 19.95 29.38 -0.88
CA GLY A 9 19.30 28.09 -0.63
C GLY A 9 19.38 27.23 -1.89
N PHE A 10 20.05 26.08 -1.79
CA PHE A 10 19.96 25.01 -2.79
C PHE A 10 18.90 24.01 -2.35
N LEU A 11 17.74 24.03 -2.99
CA LEU A 11 16.68 23.02 -2.87
C LEU A 11 16.34 22.49 -4.27
N PHE A 12 17.09 21.50 -4.74
CA PHE A 12 16.79 20.73 -5.94
C PHE A 12 17.20 19.25 -5.74
N ILE A 13 16.45 18.51 -4.93
CA ILE A 13 16.69 17.06 -4.73
C ILE A 13 15.54 16.21 -5.29
N SER A 14 14.43 16.80 -5.73
CA SER A 14 13.24 16.04 -6.15
C SER A 14 13.37 15.38 -7.53
N ASN A 15 14.07 15.99 -8.49
CA ASN A 15 14.04 15.50 -9.89
C ASN A 15 14.83 14.20 -10.12
N VAL A 16 15.82 13.88 -9.29
CA VAL A 16 16.68 12.70 -9.49
C VAL A 16 15.93 11.41 -9.11
N VAL A 17 15.21 11.42 -7.99
CA VAL A 17 14.47 10.25 -7.49
C VAL A 17 13.35 9.83 -8.45
N PHE A 18 12.63 10.79 -9.05
CA PHE A 18 11.57 10.49 -10.03
C PHE A 18 12.11 9.95 -11.36
N ALA A 19 13.28 10.40 -11.80
CA ALA A 19 13.90 9.87 -13.01
C ALA A 19 14.34 8.41 -12.80
N ASP A 20 14.84 8.09 -11.61
CA ASP A 20 15.30 6.75 -11.23
C ASP A 20 14.13 5.74 -11.17
N CYS A 21 13.02 6.09 -10.52
CA CYS A 21 11.86 5.20 -10.44
C CYS A 21 11.27 4.81 -11.81
N LYS A 22 11.25 5.74 -12.77
CA LYS A 22 10.77 5.43 -14.13
C LYS A 22 11.71 4.48 -14.87
N VAL A 23 13.02 4.66 -14.72
CA VAL A 23 14.01 3.74 -15.32
C VAL A 23 13.88 2.35 -14.69
N ALA A 24 13.78 2.28 -13.37
CA ALA A 24 13.58 1.03 -12.65
C ALA A 24 12.28 0.33 -13.10
N LEU A 25 11.19 1.07 -13.31
CA LEU A 25 9.94 0.52 -13.84
C LEU A 25 10.12 -0.12 -15.22
N GLU A 26 10.78 0.57 -16.15
CA GLU A 26 11.01 0.05 -17.51
C GLU A 26 11.86 -1.23 -17.52
N GLU A 27 12.81 -1.34 -16.58
CA GLU A 27 13.57 -2.57 -16.36
C GLU A 27 12.67 -3.69 -15.84
N ARG A 28 11.93 -3.44 -14.75
CA ARG A 28 11.02 -4.43 -14.15
C ARG A 28 9.94 -4.88 -15.12
N LEU A 29 9.41 -4.02 -15.98
CA LEU A 29 8.41 -4.41 -17.00
C LEU A 29 8.96 -5.45 -18.00
N LYS A 30 10.26 -5.45 -18.28
CA LYS A 30 10.87 -6.44 -19.17
C LYS A 30 11.13 -7.78 -18.46
N GLU A 31 11.53 -7.70 -17.20
CA GLU A 31 11.94 -8.88 -16.43
C GLU A 31 10.78 -9.60 -15.75
N ASP A 32 9.80 -8.84 -15.25
CA ASP A 32 8.88 -9.36 -14.24
C ASP A 32 7.54 -9.80 -14.82
N LEU A 33 7.16 -9.34 -16.02
CA LEU A 33 5.84 -9.67 -16.61
C LEU A 33 5.66 -11.16 -16.94
N ASN A 34 6.75 -11.89 -17.17
CA ASN A 34 6.71 -13.32 -17.47
C ASN A 34 7.01 -14.19 -16.24
N LEU A 35 7.14 -13.60 -15.05
CA LEU A 35 7.25 -14.36 -13.80
C LEU A 35 5.94 -15.07 -13.49
N THR A 36 6.03 -16.16 -12.74
CA THR A 36 4.85 -16.76 -12.11
C THR A 36 4.29 -15.84 -11.03
N TYR A 37 3.00 -15.99 -10.69
CA TYR A 37 2.38 -15.29 -9.55
C TYR A 37 3.21 -15.43 -8.27
N GLN A 38 3.73 -16.63 -7.97
CA GLN A 38 4.54 -16.87 -6.78
C GLN A 38 5.84 -16.05 -6.77
N GLN A 39 6.52 -15.97 -7.91
CA GLN A 39 7.75 -15.21 -8.05
C GLN A 39 7.49 -13.70 -8.00
N PHE A 40 6.42 -13.24 -8.65
CA PHE A 40 6.09 -11.83 -8.73
C PHE A 40 5.51 -11.26 -7.42
N ASP A 41 4.56 -11.97 -6.80
CA ASP A 41 3.71 -11.43 -5.73
C ASP A 41 4.01 -12.00 -4.34
N GLN A 42 4.60 -13.19 -4.25
CA GLN A 42 4.76 -13.91 -2.97
C GLN A 42 6.23 -14.03 -2.53
N THR A 43 7.17 -13.57 -3.34
CA THR A 43 8.60 -13.56 -3.03
C THR A 43 9.04 -12.17 -2.57
N TYR A 44 9.76 -12.11 -1.45
CA TYR A 44 10.08 -10.84 -0.77
C TYR A 44 11.07 -9.94 -1.54
N ASP A 45 12.01 -10.54 -2.27
CA ASP A 45 13.08 -9.86 -3.02
C ASP A 45 12.91 -9.97 -4.54
N ALA A 46 11.66 -10.01 -5.02
CA ALA A 46 11.35 -10.11 -6.44
C ALA A 46 10.09 -9.32 -6.81
N GLY A 47 9.88 -9.16 -8.12
CA GLY A 47 8.70 -8.49 -8.67
C GLY A 47 8.55 -7.05 -8.18
N PHE A 48 7.30 -6.66 -7.90
CA PHE A 48 6.98 -5.29 -7.49
C PHE A 48 7.67 -4.83 -6.20
N ARG A 49 8.10 -5.76 -5.33
CA ARG A 49 8.77 -5.41 -4.07
C ARG A 49 10.12 -4.74 -4.27
N LEU A 50 10.77 -4.96 -5.41
CA LEU A 50 12.01 -4.25 -5.76
C LEU A 50 11.77 -2.73 -5.91
N LEU A 51 10.65 -2.35 -6.52
CA LEU A 51 10.22 -0.95 -6.63
C LEU A 51 9.71 -0.41 -5.30
N GLU A 52 8.92 -1.21 -4.56
CA GLU A 52 8.43 -0.83 -3.24
C GLU A 52 9.57 -0.46 -2.28
N LYS A 53 10.60 -1.31 -2.17
CA LYS A 53 11.76 -1.10 -1.29
C LYS A 53 12.55 0.15 -1.65
N SER A 54 12.56 0.51 -2.92
CA SER A 54 13.21 1.73 -3.44
C SER A 54 12.35 2.98 -3.24
N GLY A 55 11.16 2.85 -2.65
CA GLY A 55 10.22 3.95 -2.44
C GLY A 55 9.40 4.34 -3.68
N CYS A 56 9.53 3.59 -4.77
CA CYS A 56 8.86 3.82 -6.06
C CYS A 56 7.45 3.22 -6.09
N HIS A 57 6.60 3.62 -5.14
CA HIS A 57 5.29 3.00 -4.92
C HIS A 57 4.31 3.20 -6.09
N ALA A 58 4.36 4.36 -6.76
CA ALA A 58 3.50 4.62 -7.91
C ALA A 58 3.86 3.70 -9.09
N GLU A 59 5.15 3.50 -9.32
CA GLU A 59 5.68 2.59 -10.33
C GLU A 59 5.42 1.13 -9.98
N ALA A 60 5.54 0.75 -8.71
CA ALA A 60 5.15 -0.58 -8.23
C ALA A 60 3.66 -0.87 -8.54
N ALA A 61 2.77 0.10 -8.30
CA ALA A 61 1.35 -0.01 -8.67
C ALA A 61 1.17 -0.20 -10.19
N ILE A 62 1.90 0.55 -11.02
CA ILE A 62 1.87 0.39 -12.48
C ILE A 62 2.31 -1.03 -12.86
N LEU A 63 3.41 -1.53 -12.30
CA LEU A 63 3.94 -2.86 -12.59
C LEU A 63 2.93 -3.96 -12.22
N ILE A 64 2.33 -3.92 -11.02
CA ILE A 64 1.30 -4.88 -10.60
C ILE A 64 0.12 -4.87 -11.57
N LYS A 65 -0.36 -3.67 -11.95
CA LYS A 65 -1.48 -3.54 -12.91
C LYS A 65 -1.13 -4.13 -14.28
N ARG A 66 0.10 -3.93 -14.76
CA ARG A 66 0.58 -4.53 -16.01
C ARG A 66 0.70 -6.05 -15.89
N PHE A 67 1.22 -6.56 -14.78
CA PHE A 67 1.31 -8.00 -14.51
C PHE A 67 -0.06 -8.68 -14.52
N ILE A 68 -1.04 -8.11 -13.80
CA ILE A 68 -2.43 -8.62 -13.78
C ILE A 68 -3.01 -8.70 -15.19
N THR A 69 -2.80 -7.65 -15.99
CA THR A 69 -3.34 -7.57 -17.36
C THR A 69 -2.67 -8.57 -18.29
N HIS A 70 -1.33 -8.66 -18.24
CA HIS A 70 -0.53 -9.53 -19.10
C HIS A 70 -0.81 -11.02 -18.84
N ASN A 71 -0.92 -11.40 -17.56
CA ASN A 71 -1.09 -12.81 -17.15
C ASN A 71 -2.55 -13.21 -16.92
N ASN A 72 -3.51 -12.29 -17.10
CA ASN A 72 -4.92 -12.48 -16.75
C ASN A 72 -5.13 -12.99 -15.30
N SER A 73 -4.27 -12.55 -14.39
CA SER A 73 -4.26 -12.96 -12.98
C SER A 73 -5.58 -12.64 -12.28
N LYS A 74 -5.99 -13.51 -11.34
CA LYS A 74 -7.26 -13.43 -10.60
C LYS A 74 -7.07 -13.41 -9.08
N GLU A 75 -5.84 -13.54 -8.63
CA GLU A 75 -5.46 -13.59 -7.23
C GLU A 75 -5.81 -12.25 -6.56
N SER A 76 -6.59 -12.32 -5.49
CA SER A 76 -7.04 -11.13 -4.75
C SER A 76 -5.88 -10.39 -4.08
N SER A 77 -4.83 -11.11 -3.67
CA SER A 77 -3.58 -10.57 -3.12
C SER A 77 -2.93 -9.52 -4.04
N LEU A 78 -2.84 -9.79 -5.35
CA LEU A 78 -2.31 -8.82 -6.33
C LEU A 78 -3.12 -7.53 -6.33
N THR A 79 -4.46 -7.64 -6.29
CA THR A 79 -5.34 -6.47 -6.26
C THR A 79 -5.23 -5.72 -4.93
N TRP A 80 -4.98 -6.45 -3.83
CA TRP A 80 -4.74 -5.85 -2.52
C TRP A 80 -3.40 -5.11 -2.47
N HIS A 81 -2.31 -5.72 -2.91
CA HIS A 81 -1.00 -5.07 -2.99
C HIS A 81 -1.05 -3.86 -3.92
N LEU A 82 -1.78 -3.93 -5.04
CA LEU A 82 -2.04 -2.77 -5.90
C LEU A 82 -2.69 -1.63 -5.11
N ALA A 83 -3.73 -1.91 -4.32
CA ALA A 83 -4.37 -0.90 -3.49
C ALA A 83 -3.40 -0.29 -2.46
N GLN A 84 -2.56 -1.11 -1.84
CA GLN A 84 -1.56 -0.63 -0.88
C GLN A 84 -0.49 0.25 -1.55
N MET A 85 -0.01 -0.12 -2.73
CA MET A 85 0.96 0.68 -3.49
C MET A 85 0.37 2.03 -3.93
N GLU A 86 -0.87 2.04 -4.41
CA GLU A 86 -1.61 3.28 -4.71
C GLU A 86 -1.79 4.13 -3.44
N GLY A 87 -2.07 3.50 -2.29
CA GLY A 87 -2.17 4.18 -1.00
C GLY A 87 -0.84 4.82 -0.58
N LEU A 88 0.27 4.09 -0.68
CA LEU A 88 1.61 4.58 -0.35
C LEU A 88 2.08 5.70 -1.29
N ALA A 89 1.62 5.68 -2.54
CA ALA A 89 1.84 6.75 -3.51
C ALA A 89 0.94 7.98 -3.29
N GLY A 90 -0.04 7.92 -2.38
CA GLY A 90 -1.01 8.99 -2.13
C GLY A 90 -2.21 9.01 -3.09
N ASN A 91 -2.35 8.02 -3.96
CA ASN A 91 -3.44 7.89 -4.93
C ASN A 91 -4.70 7.25 -4.31
N TYR A 92 -5.21 7.82 -3.23
CA TYR A 92 -6.26 7.23 -2.39
C TYR A 92 -7.54 6.86 -3.14
N LYS A 93 -7.93 7.62 -4.18
CA LYS A 93 -9.09 7.27 -5.01
C LYS A 93 -8.92 5.91 -5.69
N HIS A 94 -7.73 5.62 -6.23
CA HIS A 94 -7.43 4.32 -6.84
C HIS A 94 -7.24 3.23 -5.79
N ALA A 95 -6.57 3.54 -4.67
CA ALA A 95 -6.42 2.62 -3.55
C ALA A 95 -7.79 2.10 -3.06
N VAL A 96 -8.74 3.01 -2.80
CA VAL A 96 -10.11 2.67 -2.39
C VAL A 96 -10.84 1.86 -3.47
N PHE A 97 -10.70 2.24 -4.75
CA PHE A 97 -11.33 1.50 -5.85
C PHE A 97 -10.85 0.05 -5.92
N HIS A 98 -9.55 -0.19 -5.77
CA HIS A 98 -8.98 -1.54 -5.80
C HIS A 98 -9.27 -2.34 -4.53
N ALA A 99 -9.15 -1.71 -3.35
CA ALA A 99 -9.44 -2.37 -2.07
C ALA A 99 -10.88 -2.86 -1.96
N LYS A 100 -11.86 -2.13 -2.49
CA LYS A 100 -13.26 -2.59 -2.52
C LYS A 100 -13.46 -3.89 -3.30
N LYS A 101 -12.58 -4.21 -4.26
CA LYS A 101 -12.67 -5.43 -5.07
C LYS A 101 -12.15 -6.68 -4.37
N VAL A 102 -11.42 -6.52 -3.26
CA VAL A 102 -10.87 -7.65 -2.50
C VAL A 102 -11.68 -7.96 -1.25
N LEU A 103 -12.78 -7.26 -1.02
CA LEU A 103 -13.74 -7.62 0.04
C LEU A 103 -14.34 -8.99 -0.28
N ASP A 104 -14.41 -9.84 0.74
CA ASP A 104 -15.03 -11.16 0.64
C ASP A 104 -16.52 -11.05 1.02
N PRO A 105 -17.45 -11.19 0.05
CA PRO A 105 -18.88 -11.12 0.32
C PRO A 105 -19.39 -12.31 1.16
N ASN A 106 -18.60 -13.38 1.28
CA ASN A 106 -18.95 -14.59 2.02
C ASN A 106 -17.99 -14.79 3.21
N GLU A 107 -17.41 -13.72 3.74
CA GLU A 107 -16.49 -13.79 4.88
C GLU A 107 -17.15 -14.53 6.05
N ASP A 108 -16.56 -15.66 6.41
CA ASP A 108 -17.05 -16.53 7.46
C ASP A 108 -16.06 -16.59 8.62
N LEU A 109 -16.44 -15.89 9.70
CA LEU A 109 -15.66 -15.82 10.93
C LEU A 109 -15.69 -17.12 11.76
N SER A 110 -16.58 -18.07 11.42
CA SER A 110 -16.65 -19.36 12.12
C SER A 110 -15.54 -20.32 11.69
N ASN A 111 -15.18 -20.30 10.39
CA ASN A 111 -14.18 -21.16 9.78
C ASN A 111 -12.83 -20.47 9.54
N SER A 112 -12.83 -19.16 9.28
CA SER A 112 -11.62 -18.33 9.25
C SER A 112 -11.68 -17.35 10.40
N LYS A 113 -10.70 -17.40 11.32
CA LYS A 113 -10.67 -16.43 12.42
C LYS A 113 -10.27 -15.03 11.95
N MET A 114 -9.92 -14.83 10.67
CA MET A 114 -9.41 -13.55 10.17
C MET A 114 -10.55 -12.57 9.89
N TYR A 115 -10.45 -11.37 10.46
CA TYR A 115 -11.34 -10.23 10.16
C TYR A 115 -10.79 -9.47 8.94
N TRP A 116 -10.83 -10.11 7.79
CA TRP A 116 -10.25 -9.60 6.54
C TRP A 116 -10.97 -8.34 6.05
N ASN A 117 -12.30 -8.37 5.99
CA ASN A 117 -13.06 -7.23 5.50
C ASN A 117 -12.89 -6.01 6.41
N ASP A 118 -12.90 -6.19 7.73
CA ASP A 118 -12.64 -5.08 8.65
C ASP A 118 -11.22 -4.52 8.47
N PHE A 119 -10.22 -5.36 8.20
CA PHE A 119 -8.88 -4.88 7.89
C PHE A 119 -8.84 -4.03 6.62
N VAL A 120 -9.47 -4.49 5.53
CA VAL A 120 -9.56 -3.76 4.25
C VAL A 120 -10.36 -2.47 4.41
N LEU A 121 -11.50 -2.52 5.12
CA LEU A 121 -12.37 -1.38 5.35
C LEU A 121 -11.73 -0.34 6.29
N GLY A 122 -10.91 -0.76 7.25
CA GLY A 122 -10.10 0.15 8.07
C GLY A 122 -9.11 0.95 7.22
N ASN A 123 -8.42 0.30 6.28
CA ASN A 123 -7.55 1.00 5.33
C ASN A 123 -8.32 1.98 4.44
N ILE A 124 -9.49 1.56 3.91
CA ILE A 124 -10.38 2.44 3.15
C ILE A 124 -10.78 3.65 3.99
N ALA A 125 -11.17 3.45 5.25
CA ALA A 125 -11.56 4.52 6.16
C ALA A 125 -10.44 5.55 6.36
N PHE A 126 -9.19 5.10 6.53
CA PHE A 126 -8.03 5.99 6.58
C PHE A 126 -7.86 6.79 5.27
N TRP A 127 -7.88 6.12 4.11
CA TRP A 127 -7.72 6.79 2.81
C TRP A 127 -8.86 7.77 2.49
N THR A 128 -10.06 7.53 3.02
CA THR A 128 -11.21 8.43 2.88
C THR A 128 -11.34 9.45 4.01
N LYS A 129 -10.39 9.50 4.95
CA LYS A 129 -10.39 10.38 6.12
C LYS A 129 -11.68 10.26 6.96
N ASP A 130 -12.08 9.02 7.24
CA ASP A 130 -13.23 8.67 8.10
C ASP A 130 -12.75 7.98 9.39
N GLU A 131 -12.39 8.77 10.41
CA GLU A 131 -11.82 8.26 11.66
C GLU A 131 -12.81 7.37 12.41
N ALA A 132 -14.10 7.72 12.39
CA ALA A 132 -15.15 6.96 13.07
C ALA A 132 -15.27 5.55 12.49
N LYS A 133 -15.23 5.39 11.16
CA LYS A 133 -15.19 4.05 10.55
C LYS A 133 -13.90 3.31 10.84
N LEU A 134 -12.74 4.00 10.83
CA LEU A 134 -11.46 3.36 11.18
C LEU A 134 -11.53 2.76 12.59
N ARG A 135 -11.98 3.54 13.59
CA ARG A 135 -12.18 3.07 14.98
C ARG A 135 -13.16 1.90 15.07
N LYS A 136 -14.26 1.95 14.32
CA LYS A 136 -15.23 0.86 14.26
C LYS A 136 -14.59 -0.44 13.78
N HIS A 137 -13.83 -0.41 12.69
CA HIS A 137 -13.19 -1.60 12.14
C HIS A 137 -12.07 -2.14 13.03
N ILE A 138 -11.32 -1.26 13.71
CA ILE A 138 -10.37 -1.65 14.76
C ILE A 138 -11.09 -2.44 15.87
N ALA A 139 -12.18 -1.89 16.42
CA ALA A 139 -12.95 -2.54 17.49
C ALA A 139 -13.53 -3.90 17.05
N ASN A 140 -13.89 -4.07 15.78
CA ASN A 140 -14.33 -5.36 15.26
C ASN A 140 -13.21 -6.40 15.29
N ILE A 141 -12.00 -6.05 14.82
CA ILE A 141 -10.83 -6.96 14.76
C ILE A 141 -10.39 -7.37 16.17
N GLU A 142 -10.55 -6.50 17.18
CA GLU A 142 -10.23 -6.82 18.59
C GLU A 142 -10.96 -8.08 19.09
N ASN A 143 -12.18 -8.35 18.61
CA ASN A 143 -12.93 -9.58 18.95
C ASN A 143 -12.21 -10.85 18.48
N GLY A 144 -11.34 -10.75 17.48
CA GLY A 144 -10.55 -11.82 16.89
C GLY A 144 -9.10 -11.89 17.34
N GLN A 145 -8.66 -11.11 18.33
CA GLN A 145 -7.24 -10.92 18.65
C GLN A 145 -6.47 -12.18 19.08
N SER A 146 -7.18 -13.25 19.45
CA SER A 146 -6.56 -14.56 19.74
C SER A 146 -5.90 -15.20 18.51
N PHE A 147 -6.26 -14.75 17.30
CA PHE A 147 -5.66 -15.19 16.06
C PHE A 147 -4.54 -14.23 15.62
N LYS A 148 -3.31 -14.76 15.45
CA LYS A 148 -2.10 -13.94 15.23
C LYS A 148 -2.20 -12.96 14.05
N PRO A 149 -2.76 -13.32 12.88
CA PRO A 149 -2.98 -12.38 11.79
C PRO A 149 -3.85 -11.16 12.17
N ASN A 150 -4.88 -11.34 12.99
CA ASN A 150 -5.70 -10.22 13.46
C ASN A 150 -4.90 -9.29 14.37
N GLN A 151 -4.01 -9.83 15.21
CA GLN A 151 -3.15 -9.00 16.05
C GLN A 151 -2.21 -8.12 15.19
N ILE A 152 -1.67 -8.67 14.10
CA ILE A 152 -0.84 -7.91 13.15
C ILE A 152 -1.67 -6.80 12.48
N ASN A 153 -2.85 -7.14 11.96
CA ASN A 153 -3.76 -6.19 11.32
C ASN A 153 -4.24 -5.09 12.29
N LEU A 154 -4.51 -5.46 13.54
CA LEU A 154 -4.91 -4.53 14.59
C LEU A 154 -3.80 -3.53 14.89
N ASN A 155 -2.55 -3.99 15.06
CA ASN A 155 -1.41 -3.11 15.26
C ASN A 155 -1.22 -2.15 14.08
N PHE A 156 -1.38 -2.67 12.86
CA PHE A 156 -1.31 -1.88 11.63
C PHE A 156 -2.36 -0.76 11.61
N LEU A 157 -3.64 -1.08 11.85
CA LEU A 157 -4.69 -0.05 11.84
C LEU A 157 -4.59 0.92 13.02
N ASN A 158 -4.13 0.46 14.18
CA ASN A 158 -3.87 1.35 15.31
C ASN A 158 -2.74 2.35 15.01
N GLN A 159 -1.71 1.93 14.28
CA GLN A 159 -0.66 2.81 13.79
C GLN A 159 -1.24 3.89 12.85
N LEU A 160 -2.12 3.50 11.93
CA LEU A 160 -2.84 4.45 11.08
C LEU A 160 -3.70 5.43 11.88
N LEU A 161 -4.41 4.94 12.89
CA LEU A 161 -5.26 5.76 13.74
C LEU A 161 -4.45 6.76 14.58
N LYS A 162 -3.30 6.33 15.11
CA LYS A 162 -2.38 7.20 15.85
C LYS A 162 -1.91 8.39 15.00
N ASN A 163 -1.67 8.14 13.71
CA ASN A 163 -1.16 9.12 12.76
C ASN A 163 -2.21 9.48 11.69
N PHE A 164 -3.47 9.59 12.10
CA PHE A 164 -4.62 9.67 11.21
C PHE A 164 -4.55 10.84 10.20
N ASP A 165 -3.99 11.97 10.65
CA ASP A 165 -3.88 13.18 9.83
C ASP A 165 -2.72 13.13 8.83
N SER A 166 -1.75 12.24 9.02
CA SER A 166 -0.60 12.07 8.13
C SER A 166 -0.99 11.43 6.78
N SER A 167 -0.06 11.45 5.82
CA SER A 167 -0.18 10.57 4.65
C SER A 167 -0.05 9.10 5.06
N TYR A 168 -0.58 8.19 4.23
CA TYR A 168 -0.52 6.74 4.51
C TYR A 168 0.93 6.25 4.67
N LYS A 169 1.84 6.74 3.83
CA LYS A 169 3.28 6.45 3.92
C LYS A 169 3.88 6.94 5.24
N GLN A 170 3.60 8.17 5.63
CA GLN A 170 4.09 8.73 6.91
C GLN A 170 3.52 7.97 8.10
N ALA A 171 2.21 7.71 8.10
CA ALA A 171 1.54 7.02 9.20
C ALA A 171 2.17 5.65 9.51
N LEU A 172 2.62 4.93 8.48
CA LEU A 172 3.26 3.61 8.58
C LEU A 172 4.76 3.63 8.87
N SER A 173 5.41 4.81 8.87
CA SER A 173 6.86 4.94 9.07
C SER A 173 7.25 5.45 10.46
N GLU A 174 6.28 5.77 11.31
CA GLU A 174 6.44 6.32 12.67
C GLU A 174 6.22 5.26 13.77
#